data_AF-A0A2R8BLL6-F1
#
_entry.id   AF-A0A2R8BLL6-F1
#
_cell.length_a   1.000
_cell.length_b   1.000
_cell.length_c   1.000
_cell.angle_alpha   90.00
_cell.angle_beta   90.00
_cell.angle_gamma   90.00
#
_symmetry.space_group_name_H-M   'P 1'
#
loop_
_entity.id
_entity.type
_entity.pdbx_description
1 polymer ?
#
loop_
_entity_poly.entity_id
_entity_poly.type
_entity_poly.pdbx_seq_one_letter_code
_entity_poly.pdbx_strand_id
1 'polypeptide(L)'
;MISRLKDCHGSTCLAASVSGKERDKRLLDKAEGLVHFLSDLNPYRRPAGTSVAEFLDARVAEPDRAIREIGPDRVAAFVAEPVLASGGVLRRPKTTTVVV
;
A
#
# COMPACT_ATOMS: atom_id res chain seq x y z
N MET A 1 10.12 -0.96 -6.16
CA MET A 1 8.90 -0.10 -6.11
C MET A 1 8.20 -0.31 -4.77
N ILE A 2 7.37 0.63 -4.33
CA ILE A 2 6.54 0.48 -3.13
C ILE A 2 5.06 0.55 -3.54
N SER A 3 4.24 -0.35 -3.01
CA SER A 3 2.78 -0.38 -3.17
C SER A 3 2.15 -0.84 -1.86
N ARG A 4 0.82 -1.02 -1.81
CA ARG A 4 0.11 -1.38 -0.59
C ARG A 4 -0.74 -2.63 -0.74
N LEU A 5 -0.89 -3.37 0.35
CA LEU A 5 -1.85 -4.48 0.41
C LEU A 5 -3.27 -3.97 0.14
N LYS A 6 -4.07 -4.78 -0.56
CA LYS A 6 -5.45 -4.50 -1.00
C LYS A 6 -5.62 -3.52 -2.16
N ASP A 7 -4.58 -2.81 -2.59
CA ASP A 7 -4.62 -1.98 -3.79
C ASP A 7 -4.76 -2.82 -5.06
N CYS A 8 -5.35 -2.23 -6.09
CA CYS A 8 -5.56 -2.81 -7.40
C CYS A 8 -5.14 -1.84 -8.51
N HIS A 9 -4.06 -2.17 -9.20
CA HIS A 9 -3.49 -1.35 -10.28
C HIS A 9 -3.70 -1.95 -11.67
N GLY A 10 -4.44 -3.07 -11.76
CA GLY A 10 -4.78 -3.75 -13.01
C GLY A 10 -4.23 -5.17 -13.10
N SER A 11 -4.42 -5.80 -14.25
CA SER A 11 -4.18 -7.24 -14.46
C SER A 11 -3.18 -7.58 -15.55
N THR A 12 -2.46 -6.61 -16.12
CA THR A 12 -1.25 -6.91 -16.92
C THR A 12 -0.12 -7.35 -16.01
N CYS A 13 0.91 -8.05 -16.51
CA CYS A 13 1.98 -8.61 -15.66
C CYS A 13 2.60 -7.58 -14.68
N LEU A 14 2.98 -6.39 -15.16
CA LEU A 14 3.52 -5.35 -14.30
C LEU A 14 2.47 -4.79 -13.31
N ALA A 15 1.25 -4.52 -13.78
CA ALA A 15 0.16 -4.03 -12.94
C ALA A 15 -0.24 -5.02 -11.83
N ALA A 16 -0.27 -6.32 -12.17
CA ALA A 16 -0.54 -7.41 -11.24
C ALA A 16 0.60 -7.62 -10.23
N SER A 17 1.83 -7.25 -10.60
CA SER A 17 3.02 -7.26 -9.74
C SER A 17 2.96 -6.16 -8.69
N VAL A 18 2.46 -4.98 -9.05
CA VAL A 18 2.28 -3.85 -8.10
C VAL A 18 0.96 -3.92 -7.34
N SER A 19 0.01 -4.78 -7.72
CA SER A 19 -1.28 -4.94 -7.04
C SER A 19 -1.17 -5.78 -5.77
N GLY A 20 -1.69 -5.26 -4.66
CA GLY A 20 -1.65 -5.89 -3.34
C GLY A 20 -2.78 -6.87 -3.04
N LYS A 21 -3.61 -7.21 -4.03
CA LYS A 21 -4.71 -8.17 -3.89
C LYS A 21 -4.22 -9.61 -3.82
N GLU A 22 -4.63 -10.36 -2.79
CA GLU A 22 -4.22 -11.76 -2.66
C GLU A 22 -4.75 -12.64 -3.79
N ARG A 23 -5.95 -12.34 -4.34
CA ARG A 23 -6.52 -13.12 -5.45
C ARG A 23 -5.61 -13.07 -6.68
N ASP A 24 -5.09 -11.89 -7.00
CA ASP A 24 -4.23 -11.71 -8.16
C ASP A 24 -2.94 -12.51 -7.97
N LYS A 25 -2.46 -12.69 -6.72
CA LYS A 25 -1.24 -13.47 -6.39
C LYS A 25 -1.33 -14.95 -6.77
N ARG A 26 -2.53 -15.47 -7.03
CA ARG A 26 -2.74 -16.88 -7.38
C ARG A 26 -3.06 -17.12 -8.85
N LEU A 27 -3.49 -16.10 -9.58
CA LEU A 27 -4.14 -16.26 -10.90
C LEU A 27 -3.43 -15.54 -12.04
N LEU A 28 -2.45 -14.68 -11.74
CA LEU A 28 -1.75 -13.86 -12.73
C LEU A 28 -0.24 -14.02 -12.56
N ASP A 29 0.49 -14.00 -13.68
CA ASP A 29 1.95 -13.94 -13.71
C ASP A 29 2.46 -12.60 -13.17
N LYS A 30 3.58 -12.64 -12.45
CA LYS A 30 4.14 -11.48 -11.73
C LYS A 30 5.65 -11.53 -11.66
N ALA A 31 6.25 -10.35 -11.53
CA ALA A 31 7.63 -10.21 -11.08
C ALA A 31 7.72 -10.39 -9.56
N GLU A 32 8.59 -11.31 -9.13
CA GLU A 32 8.95 -11.46 -7.72
C GLU A 32 10.06 -10.47 -7.34
N GLY A 33 10.09 -10.04 -6.08
CA GLY A 33 11.13 -9.13 -5.55
C GLY A 33 11.08 -7.68 -6.04
N LEU A 34 10.22 -7.33 -7.01
CA LEU A 34 10.14 -5.99 -7.59
C LEU A 34 9.46 -4.96 -6.66
N VAL A 35 8.52 -5.42 -5.84
CA VAL A 35 7.59 -4.56 -5.10
C VAL A 35 7.63 -4.86 -3.61
N HIS A 36 7.86 -3.83 -2.81
CA HIS A 36 7.68 -3.85 -1.37
C HIS A 36 6.25 -3.42 -1.03
N PHE A 37 5.52 -4.25 -0.28
CA PHE A 37 4.12 -4.00 0.06
C PHE A 37 3.97 -3.48 1.49
N LEU A 38 3.42 -2.28 1.60
CA LEU A 38 3.00 -1.66 2.85
C LEU A 38 1.70 -2.27 3.38
N SER A 39 1.43 -2.07 4.66
CA SER A 39 0.26 -2.62 5.33
C SER A 39 -1.07 -2.01 4.87
N ASP A 40 -2.16 -2.76 5.09
CA ASP A 40 -3.54 -2.40 4.75
C ASP A 40 -4.00 -1.11 5.44
N LEU A 41 -4.74 -0.24 4.74
CA LEU A 41 -5.30 1.00 5.29
C LEU A 41 -6.60 0.80 6.07
N ASN A 42 -7.17 -0.40 6.08
CA ASN A 42 -8.49 -0.63 6.67
C ASN A 42 -8.47 -0.50 8.21
N PRO A 43 -9.04 0.59 8.79
CA PRO A 43 -9.02 0.79 10.23
C PRO A 43 -9.91 -0.20 10.98
N TYR A 44 -10.82 -0.91 10.30
CA TYR A 44 -11.61 -1.99 10.91
C TYR A 44 -10.77 -3.25 11.20
N ARG A 45 -9.55 -3.32 10.65
CA ARG A 45 -8.59 -4.40 10.90
C ARG A 45 -7.46 -3.99 11.86
N ARG A 46 -7.60 -2.83 12.51
CA ARG A 46 -6.62 -2.34 13.48
C ARG A 46 -6.53 -3.27 14.71
N PRO A 47 -5.38 -3.31 15.40
CA PRO A 47 -5.26 -4.03 16.66
C PRO A 47 -6.27 -3.54 17.71
N ALA A 48 -6.68 -4.44 18.61
CA ALA A 48 -7.52 -4.06 19.74
C ALA A 48 -6.81 -3.02 20.61
N GLY A 49 -7.56 -2.01 21.07
CA GLY A 49 -7.02 -0.91 21.88
C GLY A 49 -6.35 0.21 21.09
N THR A 50 -6.15 0.08 19.77
CA THR A 50 -5.66 1.19 18.93
C THR A 50 -6.83 2.07 18.48
N SER A 51 -6.72 3.39 18.65
CA SER A 51 -7.70 4.32 18.09
C SER A 51 -7.60 4.38 16.57
N VAL A 52 -8.65 4.87 15.90
CA VAL A 52 -8.61 5.06 14.44
C VAL A 52 -7.54 6.10 14.06
N ALA A 53 -7.40 7.17 14.84
CA ALA A 53 -6.41 8.22 14.57
C ALA A 53 -4.98 7.67 14.63
N GLU A 54 -4.61 7.01 15.73
CA GLU A 54 -3.27 6.40 15.88
C GLU A 54 -2.98 5.39 14.79
N PHE A 55 -3.97 4.59 14.40
CA PHE A 55 -3.82 3.63 13.31
C PHE A 55 -3.51 4.33 11.98
N LEU A 56 -4.26 5.39 11.64
CA LEU A 56 -4.07 6.10 10.37
C LEU A 56 -2.76 6.89 10.36
N ASP A 57 -2.38 7.50 11.47
CA ASP A 57 -1.09 8.21 11.59
C ASP A 57 0.09 7.24 11.38
N ALA A 58 0.00 6.03 11.93
CA ALA A 58 0.98 4.98 11.68
C ALA A 58 1.04 4.58 10.19
N ARG A 59 -0.09 4.53 9.48
CA ARG A 59 -0.12 4.24 8.03
C ARG A 59 0.43 5.39 7.18
N VAL A 60 0.28 6.63 7.62
CA VAL A 60 0.83 7.81 6.94
C VAL A 60 2.35 7.86 7.05
N ALA A 61 2.92 7.47 8.19
CA ALA A 61 4.37 7.43 8.40
C ALA A 61 5.08 6.22 7.75
N GLU A 62 4.33 5.18 7.40
CA GLU A 62 4.86 3.91 6.91
C GLU A 62 5.66 4.00 5.59
N PRO A 63 5.23 4.76 4.55
CA PRO A 63 5.99 4.89 3.31
C PRO A 63 7.38 5.51 3.55
N ASP A 64 7.45 6.59 4.33
CA ASP A 64 8.71 7.24 4.65
C ASP A 64 9.66 6.34 5.44
N ARG A 65 9.10 5.52 6.34
CA ARG A 65 9.87 4.51 7.06
C ARG A 65 10.40 3.43 6.09
N ALA A 66 9.55 2.90 5.23
CA ALA A 66 9.92 1.89 4.25
C ALA A 66 11.00 2.39 3.28
N ILE A 67 10.91 3.64 2.82
CA ILE A 67 11.95 4.26 1.96
C ILE A 67 13.30 4.28 2.67
N ARG A 68 13.34 4.67 3.95
CA ARG A 68 14.58 4.69 4.73
C ARG A 68 15.15 3.30 4.98
N GLU A 69 14.29 2.31 5.24
CA GLU A 69 14.70 0.92 5.48
C GLU A 69 15.20 0.23 4.20
N ILE A 70 14.56 0.49 3.05
CA ILE A 70 14.95 -0.08 1.75
C ILE A 70 16.22 0.61 1.20
N GLY A 71 16.38 1.90 1.50
CA GLY A 71 17.37 2.78 0.88
C GLY A 71 16.72 3.61 -0.23
N PRO A 72 16.78 4.95 -0.20
CA PRO A 72 16.10 5.81 -1.16
C PRO A 72 16.63 5.63 -2.60
N ASP A 73 17.90 5.24 -2.75
CA ASP A 73 18.54 4.91 -4.02
C ASP A 73 17.97 3.63 -4.68
N ARG A 74 17.27 2.81 -3.91
CA ARG A 74 16.65 1.55 -4.37
C ARG A 74 15.14 1.65 -4.57
N VAL A 75 14.56 2.83 -4.31
CA VAL A 75 13.12 3.07 -4.45
C VAL A 75 12.86 3.96 -5.66
N ALA A 76 12.36 3.35 -6.75
CA ALA A 76 12.03 4.09 -7.97
C ALA A 76 10.71 4.86 -7.89
N ALA A 77 9.69 4.34 -7.18
CA ALA A 77 8.35 4.92 -7.11
C ALA A 77 7.53 4.34 -5.95
N PHE A 78 6.56 5.14 -5.47
CA PHE A 78 5.44 4.72 -4.63
C PHE A 78 4.13 4.86 -5.40
N VAL A 79 3.39 3.75 -5.54
CA VAL A 79 2.12 3.71 -6.31
C VAL A 79 0.98 3.46 -5.34
N ALA A 80 -0.02 4.36 -5.35
CA ALA A 80 -1.17 4.29 -4.45
C ALA A 80 -2.43 4.86 -5.10
N GLU A 81 -3.58 4.31 -4.74
CA GLU A 81 -4.90 4.85 -5.12
C GLU A 81 -5.30 6.02 -4.18
N PRO A 82 -5.85 7.14 -4.69
CA PRO A 82 -6.39 8.21 -3.82
C PRO A 82 -7.55 7.74 -2.93
N VAL A 83 -8.36 6.83 -3.45
CA VAL A 83 -9.38 6.07 -2.75
C VAL A 83 -9.16 4.63 -3.14
N LEU A 84 -8.96 3.76 -2.15
CA LEU A 84 -8.71 2.35 -2.35
C LEU A 84 -10.04 1.69 -2.73
N ALA A 85 -10.35 1.70 -4.02
CA ALA A 85 -11.69 1.41 -4.51
C ALA A 85 -11.98 -0.08 -4.35
N SER A 86 -11.17 -0.90 -5.04
CA SER A 86 -11.44 -2.33 -5.16
C SER A 86 -11.07 -3.14 -3.91
N GLY A 87 -10.27 -2.58 -3.02
CA GLY A 87 -9.91 -3.23 -1.76
C GLY A 87 -10.75 -2.81 -0.55
N GLY A 88 -11.84 -2.06 -0.75
CA GLY A 88 -12.83 -1.83 0.30
C GLY A 88 -13.45 -0.43 0.38
N VAL A 89 -13.34 0.38 -0.69
CA VAL A 89 -13.86 1.76 -0.76
C VAL A 89 -13.35 2.60 0.43
N LEU A 90 -12.03 2.55 0.64
CA LEU A 90 -11.40 3.27 1.74
C LEU A 90 -10.88 4.61 1.25
N ARG A 91 -11.39 5.69 1.83
CA ARG A 91 -10.87 7.04 1.57
C ARG A 91 -9.55 7.22 2.31
N ARG A 92 -8.63 7.96 1.69
CA ARG A 92 -7.43 8.48 2.33
C ARG A 92 -7.71 9.13 3.71
N PRO A 93 -6.82 8.96 4.69
CA PRO A 93 -6.84 9.75 5.93
C PRO A 93 -6.91 11.26 5.62
N LYS A 94 -7.65 12.01 6.44
CA LYS A 94 -7.75 13.47 6.27
C LYS A 94 -6.47 14.21 6.68
N THR A 95 -5.60 13.57 7.46
CA THR A 95 -4.41 14.18 8.04
C THR A 95 -3.24 14.12 7.05
N THR A 96 -2.77 15.31 6.65
CA THR A 96 -1.52 15.59 5.94
C THR A 96 -1.44 15.18 4.46
N THR A 97 -1.10 16.14 3.60
CA THR A 97 -0.64 15.93 2.22
C THR A 97 0.68 15.16 2.25
N VAL A 98 0.68 13.91 1.79
CA VAL A 98 1.91 13.18 1.50
C VAL A 98 2.35 13.69 0.14
N VAL A 99 3.32 14.60 0.14
CA VAL A 99 4.04 14.98 -1.08
C VAL A 99 5.06 13.87 -1.30
N VAL A 100 4.81 13.04 -2.31
CA VAL A 100 5.78 12.06 -2.84
C VAL A 100 6.67 12.77 -3.83
#